data_AF-A0A434L739-F1
#
_entry.id   AF-A0A434L739-F1
#
_cell.length_a   1.000
_cell.length_b   1.000
_cell.length_c   1.000
_cell.angle_alpha   90.00
_cell.angle_beta   90.00
_cell.angle_gamma   90.00
#
_symmetry.space_group_name_H-M   'P 1'
#
loop_
_entity.id
_entity.type
_entity.pdbx_description
1 polymer ?
#
loop_
_entity_poly.entity_id
_entity_poly.type
_entity_poly.pdbx_seq_one_letter_code
_entity_poly.pdbx_strand_id
1 'polypeptide(L)'
;MSDLTHLTISQARTKLRAKEITATEITEAYLQAIERANPTLNAYVVVTDDKARDMAKASDAKLAKGEGGTLEGIPLGIKDLF
;
A
#
# COMPACT_ATOMS: atom_id res chain seq x y z
N MET A 1 -7.78 15.30 -0.13
CA MET A 1 -7.83 13.84 -0.34
C MET A 1 -7.90 13.19 1.03
N SER A 2 -8.69 12.13 1.19
CA SER A 2 -8.70 11.33 2.42
C SER A 2 -7.27 10.93 2.77
N ASP A 3 -6.87 11.02 4.04
CA ASP A 3 -5.57 10.51 4.47
C ASP A 3 -5.59 8.98 4.42
N LEU A 4 -5.14 8.41 3.30
CA LEU A 4 -5.15 6.97 3.07
C LEU A 4 -4.22 6.22 4.04
N THR A 5 -3.23 6.91 4.61
CA THR A 5 -2.27 6.31 5.55
C THR A 5 -2.84 6.14 6.96
N HIS A 6 -3.96 6.80 7.26
CA HIS A 6 -4.67 6.65 8.54
C HIS A 6 -5.76 5.55 8.54
N LEU A 7 -5.99 4.90 7.40
CA LEU A 7 -6.93 3.79 7.31
C LEU A 7 -6.37 2.58 8.05
N THR A 8 -7.21 1.94 8.88
CA THR A 8 -6.93 0.57 9.33
C THR A 8 -6.92 -0.38 8.13
N ILE A 9 -6.23 -1.51 8.24
CA ILE A 9 -6.22 -2.54 7.20
C ILE A 9 -7.65 -2.97 6.81
N SER A 10 -8.55 -3.10 7.79
CA SER A 10 -9.96 -3.46 7.53
C SER A 10 -10.69 -2.38 6.71
N GLN A 11 -10.49 -1.10 7.03
CA GLN A 11 -11.08 0.01 6.26
C GLN A 11 -10.50 0.07 4.84
N ALA A 12 -9.17 -0.01 4.69
CA ALA A 12 -8.51 -0.01 3.39
C ALA A 12 -9.01 -1.18 2.52
N ARG A 13 -9.10 -2.38 3.07
CA ARG A 13 -9.64 -3.56 2.37
C ARG A 13 -11.09 -3.36 1.92
N THR A 14 -11.95 -2.81 2.79
CA THR A 14 -13.34 -2.52 2.43
C THR A 14 -13.41 -1.54 1.26
N LYS A 15 -12.62 -0.47 1.31
CA LYS A 15 -12.56 0.55 0.25
C LYS A 15 -12.00 0.02 -1.07
N LEU A 16 -10.95 -0.82 -1.03
CA LEU A 16 -10.39 -1.49 -2.20
C LEU A 16 -11.43 -2.41 -2.88
N ARG A 17 -12.15 -3.23 -2.10
CA ARG A 17 -13.21 -4.09 -2.63
C ARG A 17 -14.40 -3.32 -3.19
N ALA A 18 -14.74 -2.19 -2.56
CA ALA A 18 -15.77 -1.27 -3.02
C ALA A 18 -15.32 -0.42 -4.23
N LYS A 19 -14.05 -0.53 -4.66
CA LYS A 19 -13.44 0.28 -5.73
C LYS A 19 -13.51 1.79 -5.45
N GLU A 20 -13.55 2.18 -4.18
CA GLU A 20 -13.49 3.58 -3.73
C GLU A 20 -12.07 4.14 -3.77
N ILE A 21 -11.08 3.25 -3.64
CA ILE A 21 -9.65 3.51 -3.79
C ILE A 21 -9.01 2.34 -4.54
N THR A 22 -7.81 2.56 -5.06
CA THR A 22 -6.96 1.56 -5.71
C THR A 22 -5.76 1.20 -4.84
N ALA A 23 -5.18 0.03 -5.09
CA ALA A 23 -3.92 -0.40 -4.48
C ALA A 23 -2.79 0.56 -4.86
N THR A 24 -2.81 1.09 -6.09
CA THR A 24 -1.86 2.09 -6.55
C THR A 24 -1.97 3.39 -5.74
N GLU A 25 -3.17 3.93 -5.52
CA GLU A 25 -3.37 5.17 -4.75
C GLU A 25 -2.89 5.05 -3.30
N ILE A 26 -3.25 3.97 -2.60
CA ILE A 26 -2.80 3.78 -1.22
C ILE A 26 -1.29 3.55 -1.16
N THR A 27 -0.70 2.84 -2.13
CA THR A 27 0.75 2.64 -2.20
C THR A 27 1.51 3.95 -2.38
N GLU A 28 1.08 4.82 -3.31
CA GLU A 28 1.70 6.13 -3.49
C GLU A 28 1.57 7.01 -2.23
N ALA A 29 0.44 6.94 -1.53
CA ALA A 29 0.27 7.67 -0.27
C ALA A 29 1.29 7.24 0.79
N TYR A 30 1.57 5.94 0.92
CA TYR A 30 2.61 5.43 1.82
C TYR A 30 4.02 5.80 1.35
N LEU A 31 4.34 5.70 0.05
CA LEU A 31 5.66 6.07 -0.47
C LEU A 31 5.97 7.55 -0.23
N GLN A 32 4.99 8.44 -0.43
CA GLN A 32 5.14 9.87 -0.10
C GLN A 32 5.30 10.11 1.40
N ALA A 33 4.62 9.35 2.25
CA ALA A 33 4.80 9.46 3.70
C ALA A 33 6.20 8.99 4.13
N ILE A 34 6.71 7.91 3.54
CA ILE A 34 8.07 7.40 3.75
C ILE A 34 9.09 8.44 3.31
N GLU A 35 8.97 8.99 2.10
CA GLU A 35 9.87 10.03 1.58
C GLU A 35 9.99 11.22 2.52
N ARG A 36 8.87 11.71 3.05
CA ARG A 36 8.84 12.86 3.98
C ARG A 36 9.37 12.55 5.37
N ALA A 37 9.08 11.36 5.91
CA ALA A 37 9.30 11.06 7.33
C ALA A 37 10.56 10.23 7.61
N ASN A 38 10.97 9.36 6.68
CA ASN A 38 12.08 8.44 6.90
C ASN A 38 13.44 9.12 7.13
N PRO A 39 13.77 10.29 6.54
CA PRO A 39 15.02 11.00 6.86
C PRO A 39 15.18 11.35 8.33
N THR A 40 14.07 11.54 9.06
CA THR A 40 14.07 11.86 10.50
C THR A 40 13.88 10.60 11.36
N LEU A 41 12.97 9.71 10.95
CA LEU A 41 12.60 8.54 11.74
C LEU A 41 13.60 7.38 11.59
N ASN A 42 14.27 7.28 10.44
CA ASN A 42 15.15 6.17 10.08
C ASN A 42 14.49 4.79 10.30
N ALA A 43 13.23 4.64 9.87
CA ALA A 43 12.40 3.46 10.11
C ALA A 43 12.56 2.37 9.03
N TYR A 44 12.87 2.78 7.79
CA TYR A 44 13.10 1.89 6.66
C TYR A 44 14.58 1.86 6.30
N VAL A 45 15.16 0.66 6.29
CA VAL A 45 16.56 0.43 5.87
C VAL A 45 16.68 0.45 4.35
N VAL A 46 15.68 -0.12 3.67
CA VAL A 46 15.57 -0.15 2.20
C VAL A 46 14.10 0.08 1.83
N VAL A 47 13.86 1.05 0.97
CA VAL A 47 12.56 1.28 0.34
C VAL A 47 12.56 0.60 -1.02
N THR A 48 11.53 -0.20 -1.32
CA THR A 48 11.40 -0.94 -2.59
C THR A 48 10.24 -0.37 -3.41
N ASP A 49 10.33 0.91 -3.74
CA ASP A 49 9.24 1.70 -4.31
C ASP A 49 8.79 1.23 -5.70
N ASP A 50 9.71 0.94 -6.61
CA ASP A 50 9.36 0.38 -7.94
C ASP A 50 8.63 -0.95 -7.81
N LYS A 51 9.13 -1.84 -6.94
CA LYS A 51 8.49 -3.14 -6.66
C LYS A 51 7.10 -2.95 -6.05
N ALA A 52 6.94 -2.01 -5.12
CA ALA A 52 5.65 -1.71 -4.52
C ALA A 52 4.64 -1.22 -5.56
N ARG A 53 5.05 -0.34 -6.48
CA ARG A 53 4.21 0.15 -7.60
C ARG A 53 3.78 -0.95 -8.54
N ASP A 54 4.71 -1.83 -8.93
CA ASP A 54 4.40 -2.94 -9.83
C ASP A 54 3.44 -3.95 -9.19
N MET A 55 3.66 -4.27 -7.91
CA MET A 55 2.75 -5.12 -7.13
C MET A 55 1.37 -4.49 -6.93
N ALA A 56 1.29 -3.17 -6.74
CA ALA A 56 0.04 -2.44 -6.61
C ALA A 56 -0.78 -2.49 -7.91
N LYS A 57 -0.15 -2.23 -9.07
CA LYS A 57 -0.79 -2.35 -10.39
C LYS A 57 -1.32 -3.77 -10.64
N ALA A 58 -0.54 -4.79 -10.27
CA ALA A 58 -0.96 -6.18 -10.38
C ALA A 58 -2.15 -6.49 -9.44
N SER A 59 -2.15 -5.92 -8.24
CA SER A 59 -3.25 -6.05 -7.28
C SER A 59 -4.53 -5.40 -7.81
N ASP A 60 -4.43 -4.21 -8.39
CA ASP A 60 -5.56 -3.52 -9.03
C ASP A 60 -6.19 -4.37 -10.14
N ALA A 61 -5.36 -5.00 -10.99
CA ALA A 61 -5.83 -5.89 -12.04
C ALA A 61 -6.58 -7.12 -11.50
N LYS A 62 -6.14 -7.72 -10.39
CA LYS A 62 -6.83 -8.85 -9.74
C LYS A 62 -8.12 -8.41 -9.06
N LEU A 63 -8.10 -7.30 -8.34
CA LEU A 63 -9.26 -6.74 -7.66
C LEU A 63 -10.35 -6.36 -8.66
N ALA A 64 -9.98 -5.86 -9.84
CA ALA A 64 -10.91 -5.58 -10.93
C ALA A 64 -11.69 -6.82 -11.39
N LYS A 65 -11.04 -8.00 -11.36
CA LYS A 65 -11.61 -9.31 -11.71
C LYS A 65 -12.30 -10.03 -10.55
N GLY A 66 -12.19 -9.52 -9.32
CA GLY A 66 -12.70 -10.21 -8.13
C GLY A 66 -11.83 -11.38 -7.66
N GLU A 67 -10.56 -11.44 -8.09
CA GLU A 67 -9.62 -12.56 -7.82
C GLU A 67 -8.65 -12.29 -6.65
N GLY A 68 -8.87 -11.22 -5.88
CA GLY A 68 -7.97 -10.81 -4.79
C GLY A 68 -8.13 -11.60 -3.50
N GLY A 69 -7.01 -11.97 -2.87
CA GLY A 69 -6.99 -12.58 -1.53
C GLY A 69 -7.29 -11.61 -0.38
N THR A 70 -7.27 -12.10 0.86
CA THR A 70 -7.67 -11.35 2.07
C THR A 70 -6.90 -10.05 2.31
N LEU A 71 -5.67 -9.95 1.81
CA LEU A 71 -4.79 -8.77 1.93
C LEU A 71 -4.38 -8.18 0.56
N GLU A 72 -5.04 -8.56 -0.53
CA GLU A 72 -4.70 -8.05 -1.85
C GLU A 72 -4.79 -6.50 -1.88
N GLY A 73 -3.75 -5.85 -2.39
CA GLY A 73 -3.65 -4.39 -2.46
C GLY A 73 -3.27 -3.66 -1.18
N ILE A 74 -3.01 -4.37 -0.06
CA ILE A 74 -2.55 -3.73 1.20
C ILE A 74 -1.02 -3.56 1.19
N PRO A 75 -0.48 -2.33 1.37
CA PRO A 75 0.96 -2.11 1.50
C PRO A 75 1.53 -2.74 2.79
N LEU A 76 2.74 -3.29 2.72
CA LEU A 76 3.39 -3.96 3.85
C LEU A 76 4.84 -3.46 4.03
N GLY A 77 5.20 -3.15 5.27
CA GLY A 77 6.60 -2.98 5.69
C GLY A 77 7.11 -4.29 6.30
N ILE A 78 8.27 -4.76 5.86
CA ILE A 78 8.86 -6.03 6.32
C ILE A 78 10.07 -5.74 7.21
N LYS A 79 10.14 -6.43 8.35
CA LYS A 79 11.30 -6.35 9.24
C LYS A 79 12.48 -7.08 8.59
N ASP A 80 13.61 -6.38 8.47
CA ASP A 80 14.86 -6.97 7.98
C ASP A 80 15.57 -7.71 9.13
N LEU A 81 15.12 -8.94 9.40
CA LEU A 81 15.65 -9.80 10.45
C LEU A 81 15.46 -11.28 10.06
N PHE A 82 16.52 -12.07 10.16
CA PHE A 82 16.57 -13.51 9.88
C PHE A 82 17.12 -14.30 11.06
#